data_AF-A0A7U9RD95-F1
#
_entry.id   AF-A0A7U9RD95-F1
#
_cell.length_a   1.000
_cell.length_b   1.000
_cell.length_c   1.000
_cell.angle_alpha   90.00
_cell.angle_beta   90.00
_cell.angle_gamma   90.00
#
_symmetry.space_group_name_H-M   'P 1'
#
loop_
_entity.id
_entity.type
_entity.pdbx_description
1 polymer ?
#
loop_
_entity_poly.entity_id
_entity_poly.type
_entity_poly.pdbx_seq_one_letter_code
_entity_poly.pdbx_strand_id
1 'polypeptide(L)'
;MELNEMEKRMLYQTEGSERYALMHELLMASRYAKDPDRRRAAESLMEKTRSLTDRQFMEIVHDIRRNYRLPKEGRTMGELLAEARRKSGAEQLKGHDIMALERFDPEVRHMVVFEVLSEDSFDGEKGDRVRLFLTDAGYHKFQRRQENGEIKIQDHVKVLPGGYLQNRNREKEFIR
;
A
#
# COMPACT_ATOMS: atom_id res chain seq x y z
N MET A 1 25.04 -3.09 -3.13
CA MET A 1 25.28 -1.64 -3.09
C MET A 1 25.23 -1.18 -1.64
N GLU A 2 25.85 -0.06 -1.30
CA GLU A 2 25.66 0.55 0.01
C GLU A 2 24.57 1.63 -0.03
N LEU A 3 23.66 1.56 0.96
CA LEU A 3 22.60 2.54 1.18
C LEU A 3 22.97 3.45 2.35
N ASN A 4 22.79 4.76 2.19
CA ASN A 4 22.91 5.72 3.27
C ASN A 4 21.65 5.71 4.17
N GLU A 5 21.69 6.42 5.30
CA GLU A 5 20.58 6.40 6.26
C GLU A 5 19.27 6.97 5.70
N MET A 6 19.31 8.04 4.91
CA MET A 6 18.08 8.59 4.31
C MET A 6 17.47 7.60 3.32
N GLU A 7 18.30 6.93 2.51
CA GLU A 7 17.85 5.93 1.54
C GLU A 7 17.21 4.71 2.23
N LYS A 8 17.84 4.20 3.30
CA LYS A 8 17.25 3.11 4.11
C LYS A 8 15.90 3.52 4.68
N ARG A 9 15.79 4.74 5.21
CA ARG A 9 14.54 5.28 5.77
C ARG A 9 13.46 5.46 4.71
N MET A 10 13.82 5.86 3.50
CA MET A 10 12.89 5.92 2.38
C MET A 10 12.36 4.53 2.03
N LEU A 11 13.24 3.55 1.80
CA LEU A 11 12.81 2.19 1.48
C LEU A 11 12.04 1.52 2.63
N TYR A 12 12.31 1.88 3.88
CA TYR A 12 11.60 1.36 5.03
C TYR A 12 10.13 1.74 5.05
N GLN A 13 9.79 2.96 4.64
CA GLN A 13 8.44 3.51 4.74
C GLN A 13 7.60 3.36 3.47
N THR A 14 8.16 2.79 2.39
CA THR A 14 7.42 2.60 1.14
C THR A 14 6.33 1.55 1.29
N GLU A 15 5.28 1.68 0.49
CA GLU A 15 4.07 0.88 0.60
C GLU A 15 3.81 -0.01 -0.63
N GLY A 16 4.54 0.21 -1.72
CA GLY A 16 4.48 -0.60 -2.92
C GLY A 16 4.89 -2.06 -2.67
N SER A 17 4.13 -2.97 -3.30
CA SER A 17 4.38 -4.40 -3.36
C SER A 17 5.24 -4.80 -4.56
N GLU A 18 5.39 -3.92 -5.54
CA GLU A 18 6.04 -4.19 -6.83
C GLU A 18 7.02 -3.07 -7.18
N ARG A 19 8.01 -3.40 -8.02
CA ARG A 19 9.04 -2.45 -8.43
C ARG A 19 8.44 -1.18 -9.00
N TYR A 20 7.48 -1.28 -9.92
CA TYR A 20 6.88 -0.11 -10.55
C TYR A 20 6.26 0.85 -9.52
N ALA A 21 5.49 0.33 -8.56
CA ALA A 21 4.86 1.13 -7.50
C ALA A 21 5.92 1.83 -6.63
N LEU A 22 6.97 1.11 -6.24
CA LEU A 22 8.07 1.65 -5.45
C LEU A 22 8.87 2.71 -6.22
N MET A 23 9.14 2.49 -7.50
CA MET A 23 9.81 3.46 -8.35
C MET A 23 8.96 4.71 -8.55
N HIS A 24 7.63 4.56 -8.64
CA HIS A 24 6.71 5.69 -8.69
C HIS A 24 6.74 6.48 -7.37
N GLU A 25 6.71 5.83 -6.20
CA GLU A 25 6.86 6.50 -4.90
C GLU A 25 8.18 7.28 -4.80
N LEU A 26 9.30 6.68 -5.22
CA LEU A 26 10.60 7.35 -5.24
C LEU A 26 10.62 8.54 -6.21
N LEU A 27 10.00 8.41 -7.38
CA LEU A 27 9.86 9.50 -8.35
C LEU A 27 9.00 10.65 -7.79
N MET A 28 7.91 10.34 -7.08
CA MET A 28 7.09 11.37 -6.43
C MET A 28 7.89 12.08 -5.34
N ALA A 29 8.68 11.33 -4.57
CA ALA A 29 9.54 11.92 -3.54
C ALA A 29 10.64 12.81 -4.13
N SER A 30 11.30 12.42 -5.22
CA SER A 30 12.34 13.26 -5.86
C SER A 30 11.79 14.58 -6.39
N ARG A 31 10.55 14.59 -6.89
CA ARG A 31 9.92 15.79 -7.45
C ARG A 31 9.26 16.69 -6.41
N TYR A 32 8.58 16.11 -5.43
CA TYR A 32 7.63 16.84 -4.59
C TYR A 32 7.99 16.88 -3.11
N ALA A 33 9.01 16.14 -2.64
CA ALA A 33 9.41 16.25 -1.25
C ALA A 33 9.92 17.67 -0.94
N LYS A 34 9.37 18.29 0.11
CA LYS A 34 9.78 19.63 0.56
C LYS A 34 11.24 19.67 1.02
N ASP A 35 11.70 18.57 1.60
CA ASP A 35 13.06 18.41 2.10
C ASP A 35 14.04 18.10 0.94
N PRO A 36 15.04 18.95 0.68
CA PRO A 36 16.06 18.72 -0.34
C PRO A 36 16.86 17.43 -0.15
N ASP A 37 17.12 17.00 1.09
CA ASP A 37 17.90 15.79 1.36
C ASP A 37 17.12 14.54 0.98
N ARG A 38 15.81 14.55 1.21
CA ARG A 38 14.90 13.49 0.74
C ARG A 38 14.84 13.42 -0.78
N ARG A 39 14.81 14.56 -1.47
CA ARG A 39 14.83 14.58 -2.94
C ARG A 39 16.11 13.95 -3.48
N ARG A 40 17.27 14.36 -2.95
CA ARG A 40 18.58 13.81 -3.34
C ARG A 40 18.70 12.32 -3.03
N ALA A 41 18.19 11.87 -1.88
CA ALA A 41 18.19 10.45 -1.53
C ALA A 41 17.30 9.63 -2.47
N ALA A 42 16.15 10.16 -2.86
CA ALA A 42 15.25 9.52 -3.84
C ALA A 42 15.94 9.36 -5.20
N GLU A 43 16.54 10.44 -5.71
CA GLU A 43 17.30 10.43 -6.97
C GLU A 43 18.47 9.44 -6.93
N SER A 44 19.22 9.43 -5.82
CA SER A 44 20.34 8.50 -5.64
C SER A 44 19.89 7.04 -5.59
N LEU A 45 18.79 6.73 -4.89
CA LEU A 45 18.17 5.40 -4.90
C LEU A 45 17.76 4.97 -6.30
N MET A 46 17.08 5.85 -7.04
CA MET A 46 16.66 5.55 -8.41
C MET A 46 17.85 5.23 -9.32
N GLU A 47 18.95 5.97 -9.20
CA GLU A 47 20.17 5.73 -9.98
C GLU A 47 20.84 4.40 -9.57
N LYS A 48 21.02 4.17 -8.27
CA LYS A 48 21.66 2.95 -7.75
C LYS A 48 20.89 1.68 -8.09
N THR A 49 19.57 1.77 -8.23
CA THR A 49 18.69 0.62 -8.49
C THR A 49 18.43 0.40 -9.98
N ARG A 50 18.87 1.33 -10.85
CA ARG A 50 18.64 1.30 -12.29
C ARG A 50 19.15 0.03 -12.97
N SER A 51 20.30 -0.50 -12.54
CA SER A 51 20.90 -1.71 -13.11
C SER A 51 20.42 -3.01 -12.46
N LEU A 52 19.55 -2.94 -11.44
CA LEU A 52 19.04 -4.12 -10.76
C LEU A 52 17.86 -4.70 -11.50
N THR A 53 17.76 -6.03 -11.50
CA THR A 53 16.51 -6.72 -11.83
C THR A 53 15.44 -6.47 -10.78
N ASP A 54 14.17 -6.72 -11.12
CA ASP A 54 13.03 -6.60 -10.20
C ASP A 54 13.25 -7.44 -8.95
N ARG A 55 13.69 -8.69 -9.11
CA ARG A 55 14.00 -9.59 -7.99
C ARG A 55 15.05 -8.98 -7.05
N GLN A 56 16.18 -8.52 -7.59
CA GLN A 56 17.25 -7.95 -6.77
C GLN A 56 16.81 -6.69 -6.04
N PHE A 57 16.03 -5.82 -6.68
CA PHE A 57 15.51 -4.62 -6.05
C PHE A 57 14.53 -4.96 -4.92
N MET A 58 13.60 -5.87 -5.17
CA MET A 58 12.63 -6.31 -4.15
C MET A 58 13.32 -7.01 -2.97
N GLU A 59 14.35 -7.82 -3.21
CA GLU A 59 15.17 -8.42 -2.13
C GLU A 59 15.75 -7.36 -1.19
N ILE A 60 16.28 -6.26 -1.73
CA ILE A 60 16.80 -5.14 -0.93
C ILE A 60 15.69 -4.48 -0.12
N VAL A 61 14.54 -4.21 -0.75
CA VAL A 61 13.40 -3.56 -0.06
C VAL A 61 12.89 -4.44 1.09
N HIS A 62 12.75 -5.74 0.85
CA HIS A 62 12.32 -6.69 1.87
C HIS A 62 13.34 -6.82 3.01
N ASP A 63 14.64 -6.82 2.70
CA ASP A 63 15.70 -6.80 3.70
C ASP A 63 15.59 -5.56 4.59
N ILE A 64 15.46 -4.37 4.00
CA ILE A 64 15.29 -3.12 4.75
C ILE A 64 14.03 -3.16 5.62
N ARG A 65 12.86 -3.52 5.08
CA ARG A 65 11.61 -3.59 5.84
C ARG A 65 11.70 -4.55 7.03
N ARG A 66 12.43 -5.67 6.88
CA ARG A 66 12.59 -6.69 7.92
C ARG A 66 13.63 -6.28 8.97
N ASN A 67 14.81 -5.87 8.52
CA ASN A 67 16.02 -5.81 9.34
C ASN A 67 16.37 -4.40 9.81
N TYR A 68 16.01 -3.36 9.06
CA TYR A 68 16.31 -1.98 9.45
C TYR A 68 15.55 -1.60 10.73
N ARG A 69 16.23 -0.80 11.56
CA ARG A 69 15.70 -0.26 12.82
C ARG A 69 15.73 1.25 12.76
N LEU A 70 14.55 1.84 12.82
CA LEU A 70 14.40 3.29 12.79
C LEU A 70 15.11 3.94 13.99
N PRO A 71 15.78 5.08 13.78
CA PRO A 71 16.28 5.93 14.87
C PRO A 71 15.17 6.30 15.86
N LYS A 72 15.52 6.59 17.12
CA LYS A 72 14.52 6.94 18.15
C LYS A 72 13.83 8.27 17.87
N GLU A 73 14.54 9.23 17.29
CA GLU A 73 14.06 10.60 17.06
C GLU A 73 13.90 10.91 15.57
N GLY A 74 13.14 11.98 15.28
CA GLY A 74 12.93 12.48 13.92
C GLY A 74 12.17 11.52 13.02
N ARG A 75 11.27 10.68 13.58
CA ARG A 75 10.46 9.72 12.81
C ARG A 75 9.33 10.42 12.08
N THR A 76 9.06 10.01 10.84
CA THR A 76 7.88 10.48 10.09
C THR A 76 6.66 9.64 10.36
N MET A 77 5.48 10.17 10.03
CA MET A 77 4.23 9.41 10.10
C MET A 77 4.28 8.14 9.25
N GLY A 78 4.88 8.18 8.05
CA GLY A 78 5.06 6.99 7.21
C GLY A 78 5.95 5.93 7.87
N GLU A 79 7.04 6.34 8.51
CA GLU A 79 7.93 5.43 9.23
C GLU A 79 7.25 4.80 10.46
N LEU A 80 6.46 5.58 11.20
CA LEU A 80 5.67 5.07 12.33
C LEU A 80 4.61 4.07 11.86
N LEU A 81 3.96 4.34 10.73
CA LEU A 81 2.96 3.48 10.12
C LEU A 81 3.56 2.15 9.64
N ALA A 82 4.71 2.20 8.96
CA ALA A 82 5.47 1.02 8.56
C ALA A 82 5.93 0.20 9.79
N GLU A 83 6.39 0.86 10.86
CA GLU A 83 6.75 0.17 12.11
C GLU A 83 5.54 -0.51 12.76
N ALA A 84 4.39 0.18 12.80
CA ALA A 84 3.15 -0.35 13.36
C ALA A 84 2.67 -1.57 12.56
N ARG A 85 2.68 -1.51 11.23
CA ARG A 85 2.34 -2.64 10.35
C ARG A 85 3.24 -3.84 10.61
N ARG A 86 4.55 -3.62 10.71
CA ARG A 86 5.51 -4.70 11.00
C ARG A 86 5.23 -5.32 12.37
N LYS A 87 4.93 -4.51 13.39
CA LYS A 87 4.60 -4.99 14.75
C LYS A 87 3.30 -5.78 14.80
N SER A 88 2.29 -5.36 14.04
CA SER A 88 0.99 -6.05 13.99
C SER A 88 1.01 -7.30 13.11
N GLY A 89 2.05 -7.50 12.30
CA GLY A 89 2.10 -8.55 11.29
C GLY A 89 1.03 -8.36 10.19
N ALA A 90 0.52 -7.14 10.02
CA ALA A 90 -0.51 -6.87 9.03
C ALA A 90 0.08 -7.01 7.63
N GLU A 91 -0.63 -7.75 6.78
CA GLU A 91 -0.21 -8.00 5.42
C GLU A 91 -0.13 -6.71 4.59
N GLN A 92 0.79 -6.72 3.63
CA GLN A 92 0.89 -5.70 2.60
C GLN A 92 0.07 -6.10 1.39
N LEU A 93 -1.18 -5.62 1.35
CA LEU A 93 -2.08 -5.80 0.21
C LEU A 93 -1.63 -4.94 -0.97
N LYS A 94 -1.83 -5.43 -2.19
CA LYS A 94 -1.66 -4.64 -3.42
C LYS A 94 -2.81 -3.61 -3.55
N GLY A 95 -2.69 -2.68 -4.49
CA GLY A 95 -3.68 -1.63 -4.73
C GLY A 95 -3.49 -0.41 -3.82
N HIS A 96 -4.57 0.10 -3.23
CA HIS A 96 -4.52 1.31 -2.41
C HIS A 96 -3.81 1.06 -1.07
N ASP A 97 -2.88 1.95 -0.74
CA ASP A 97 -1.96 1.83 0.40
C ASP A 97 -2.66 1.92 1.77
N ILE A 98 -1.90 1.68 2.85
CA ILE A 98 -2.42 1.67 4.22
C ILE A 98 -2.86 3.05 4.72
N MET A 99 -2.42 4.15 4.08
CA MET A 99 -2.93 5.49 4.37
C MET A 99 -4.35 5.65 3.85
N ALA A 100 -4.72 4.90 2.81
CA ALA A 100 -6.08 4.75 2.30
C ALA A 100 -6.74 6.11 2.03
N LEU A 101 -6.01 7.01 1.36
CA LEU A 101 -6.43 8.39 1.12
C LEU A 101 -7.64 8.46 0.18
N GLU A 102 -7.79 7.47 -0.69
CA GLU A 102 -8.89 7.34 -1.65
C GLU A 102 -10.25 7.25 -0.96
N ARG A 103 -10.29 6.82 0.31
CA ARG A 103 -11.55 6.77 1.08
C ARG A 103 -12.18 8.15 1.32
N PHE A 104 -11.41 9.23 1.18
CA PHE A 104 -11.89 10.59 1.37
C PHE A 104 -12.49 11.19 0.10
N ASP A 105 -12.42 10.50 -1.03
CA ASP A 105 -13.14 10.91 -2.23
C ASP A 105 -14.66 10.90 -1.98
N PRO A 106 -15.39 12.00 -2.25
CA PRO A 106 -16.83 12.09 -2.04
C PRO A 106 -17.67 11.08 -2.81
N GLU A 107 -17.14 10.39 -3.83
CA GLU A 107 -17.83 9.35 -4.60
C GLU A 107 -17.57 7.94 -4.08
N VAL A 108 -16.54 7.75 -3.26
CA VAL A 108 -16.20 6.43 -2.71
C VAL A 108 -17.20 6.01 -1.63
N ARG A 109 -17.69 4.77 -1.75
CA ARG A 109 -18.70 4.19 -0.85
C ARG A 109 -18.31 2.79 -0.36
N HIS A 110 -17.28 2.18 -0.93
CA HIS A 110 -16.90 0.80 -0.67
C HIS A 110 -15.40 0.68 -0.48
N MET A 111 -14.98 -0.05 0.55
CA MET A 111 -13.66 -0.66 0.63
C MET A 111 -13.83 -2.14 0.39
N VAL A 112 -13.06 -2.71 -0.54
CA VAL A 112 -13.05 -4.15 -0.82
C VAL A 112 -11.64 -4.68 -0.67
N VAL A 113 -11.52 -5.88 -0.09
CA VAL A 113 -10.34 -6.73 -0.19
C VAL A 113 -10.74 -7.97 -0.96
N PHE A 114 -10.01 -8.29 -2.03
CA PHE A 114 -10.31 -9.42 -2.88
C PHE A 114 -9.03 -10.13 -3.33
N GLU A 115 -9.20 -11.38 -3.74
CA GLU A 115 -8.17 -12.20 -4.35
C GLU A 115 -8.43 -12.32 -5.85
N VAL A 116 -7.38 -12.17 -6.66
CA VAL A 116 -7.47 -12.34 -8.11
C VAL A 116 -7.40 -13.83 -8.47
N LEU A 117 -8.38 -14.34 -9.22
CA LEU A 117 -8.45 -15.76 -9.60
C LEU A 117 -8.10 -15.99 -11.09
N SER A 118 -8.34 -14.99 -11.94
CA SER A 118 -8.05 -15.04 -13.38
C SER A 118 -6.65 -14.52 -13.70
N GLU A 119 -5.97 -15.15 -14.67
CA GLU A 119 -4.67 -14.70 -15.19
C GLU A 119 -4.79 -13.42 -16.04
N ASP A 120 -5.98 -13.15 -16.60
CA ASP A 120 -6.24 -11.98 -17.46
C ASP A 120 -6.86 -10.79 -16.69
N SER A 121 -6.69 -10.72 -15.37
CA SER A 121 -7.26 -9.65 -14.56
C SER A 121 -6.44 -8.35 -14.67
N PHE A 122 -7.13 -7.22 -14.91
CA PHE A 122 -6.48 -5.91 -14.90
C PHE A 122 -5.98 -5.47 -13.50
N ASP A 123 -6.51 -6.06 -12.42
CA ASP A 123 -6.23 -5.60 -11.05
C ASP A 123 -5.01 -6.25 -10.39
N GLY A 124 -4.34 -7.17 -11.08
CA GLY A 124 -3.17 -7.88 -10.54
C GLY A 124 -2.99 -9.27 -11.14
N GLU A 125 -1.96 -9.96 -10.64
CA GLU A 125 -1.65 -11.34 -11.00
C GLU A 125 -2.52 -12.32 -10.19
N LYS A 126 -2.72 -13.51 -10.73
CA LYS A 126 -3.47 -14.57 -10.05
C LYS A 126 -2.86 -14.90 -8.68
N GLY A 127 -3.71 -14.91 -7.65
CA GLY A 127 -3.33 -15.10 -6.25
C GLY A 127 -3.05 -13.80 -5.49
N ASP A 128 -2.96 -12.65 -6.19
CA ASP A 128 -2.78 -11.37 -5.51
C ASP A 128 -3.97 -11.03 -4.63
N ARG A 129 -3.66 -10.53 -3.44
CA ARG A 129 -4.64 -9.93 -2.53
C ARG A 129 -4.56 -8.42 -2.63
N VAL A 130 -5.67 -7.82 -3.05
CA VAL A 130 -5.74 -6.41 -3.43
C VAL A 130 -6.78 -5.71 -2.56
N ARG A 131 -6.47 -4.49 -2.12
CA ARG A 131 -7.43 -3.60 -1.47
C ARG A 131 -7.71 -2.40 -2.37
N LEU A 132 -8.99 -2.13 -2.61
CA LEU A 132 -9.43 -0.95 -3.35
C LEU A 132 -10.53 -0.20 -2.63
N PHE A 133 -10.58 1.10 -2.89
CA PHE A 133 -11.65 2.01 -2.50
C PHE A 133 -12.44 2.35 -3.76
N LEU A 134 -13.72 2.04 -3.76
CA LEU A 134 -14.57 2.05 -4.94
C LEU A 134 -15.82 2.90 -4.72
N THR A 135 -16.28 3.51 -5.81
CA THR A 135 -17.62 4.07 -5.92
C THR A 135 -18.67 2.95 -5.96
N ASP A 136 -19.96 3.28 -5.82
CA ASP A 136 -21.03 2.28 -5.99
C ASP A 136 -20.93 1.60 -7.36
N ALA A 137 -20.71 2.36 -8.44
CA ALA A 137 -20.56 1.82 -9.79
C ALA A 137 -19.34 0.89 -9.92
N GLY A 138 -18.22 1.26 -9.29
CA GLY A 138 -17.03 0.42 -9.21
C GLY A 138 -17.33 -0.91 -8.51
N TYR A 139 -17.99 -0.86 -7.34
CA TYR A 139 -18.35 -2.06 -6.59
C TYR A 139 -19.27 -3.00 -7.37
N HIS A 140 -20.28 -2.49 -8.08
CA HIS A 140 -21.16 -3.31 -8.92
C HIS A 140 -20.39 -4.03 -10.06
N LYS A 141 -19.32 -3.42 -10.59
CA LYS A 141 -18.44 -4.12 -11.55
C LYS A 141 -17.72 -5.28 -10.86
N PHE A 142 -17.19 -5.06 -9.66
CA PHE A 142 -16.50 -6.10 -8.88
C PHE A 142 -17.42 -7.25 -8.48
N GLN A 143 -18.70 -6.98 -8.18
CA GLN A 143 -19.69 -8.04 -7.94
C GLN A 143 -19.87 -8.94 -9.16
N ARG A 144 -20.02 -8.36 -10.36
CA ARG A 144 -20.12 -9.15 -11.61
C ARG A 144 -18.86 -9.96 -11.89
N ARG A 145 -17.68 -9.42 -11.62
CA ARG A 145 -16.42 -10.15 -11.77
C ARG A 145 -16.30 -11.32 -10.81
N GLN A 146 -16.83 -11.18 -9.60
CA GLN A 146 -16.95 -12.29 -8.66
C GLN A 146 -17.92 -13.37 -9.17
N GLU A 147 -19.07 -12.99 -9.73
CA GLU A 147 -20.03 -13.92 -10.34
C GLU A 147 -19.42 -14.69 -11.53
N ASN A 148 -18.58 -14.02 -12.32
CA ASN A 148 -17.81 -14.63 -13.41
C ASN A 148 -16.64 -15.51 -12.92
N GLY A 149 -16.35 -15.55 -11.63
CA GLY A 149 -15.23 -16.31 -11.07
C GLY A 149 -13.85 -15.71 -11.33
N GLU A 150 -13.77 -14.43 -11.71
CA GLU A 150 -12.50 -13.76 -12.01
C GLU A 150 -11.77 -13.32 -10.73
N ILE A 151 -12.53 -13.02 -9.68
CA ILE A 151 -12.03 -12.58 -8.38
C ILE A 151 -12.86 -13.20 -7.25
N LYS A 152 -12.32 -13.18 -6.04
CA LYS A 152 -13.04 -13.54 -4.80
C LYS A 152 -12.98 -12.40 -3.81
N ILE A 153 -14.11 -11.74 -3.54
CA ILE A 153 -14.17 -10.70 -2.51
C ILE A 153 -14.10 -11.39 -1.14
N GLN A 154 -13.05 -11.06 -0.39
CA GLN A 154 -12.79 -11.61 0.93
C GLN A 154 -13.36 -10.72 2.04
N ASP A 155 -13.27 -9.40 1.85
CA ASP A 155 -13.84 -8.43 2.79
C ASP A 155 -14.47 -7.26 2.05
N HIS A 156 -15.52 -6.70 2.66
CA HIS A 156 -16.24 -5.53 2.17
C HIS A 156 -16.72 -4.70 3.34
N VAL A 157 -16.36 -3.42 3.32
CA VAL A 157 -16.76 -2.42 4.31
C VAL A 157 -17.36 -1.22 3.60
N LYS A 158 -18.48 -0.70 4.12
CA LYS A 158 -19.05 0.55 3.62
C LYS A 158 -18.24 1.74 4.11
N VAL A 159 -18.00 2.68 3.21
CA VAL A 159 -17.33 3.95 3.46
C VAL A 159 -18.40 5.03 3.55
N LEU A 160 -18.51 5.65 4.71
CA LEU A 160 -19.43 6.74 4.98
C LEU A 160 -18.85 8.09 4.50
N PRO A 161 -19.68 9.11 4.26
CA PRO A 161 -19.21 10.46 3.96
C PRO A 161 -18.15 10.94 4.97
N GLY A 162 -17.07 11.53 4.46
CA GLY A 162 -15.92 11.90 5.28
C GLY A 162 -14.90 10.78 5.52
N GLY A 163 -15.06 9.62 4.85
CA GLY A 163 -14.06 8.56 4.82
C GLY A 163 -14.07 7.61 6.02
N TYR A 164 -15.16 7.59 6.80
CA TYR A 164 -15.30 6.69 7.94
C TYR A 164 -15.69 5.29 7.49
N LEU A 165 -14.98 4.28 7.98
CA LEU A 165 -15.31 2.88 7.72
C LEU A 165 -16.40 2.40 8.68
N GLN A 166 -17.46 1.83 8.13
CA GLN A 166 -18.55 1.27 8.93
C GLN A 166 -18.07 0.01 9.66
N ASN A 167 -17.88 0.11 10.97
CA ASN A 167 -17.49 -1.03 11.80
C ASN A 167 -18.56 -2.12 11.78
N ARG A 168 -18.19 -3.35 11.41
CA ARG A 168 -19.06 -4.55 11.51
C ARG A 168 -19.47 -4.89 12.96
N ASN A 169 -18.77 -4.37 13.97
CA ASN A 169 -18.93 -4.77 15.38
C ASN A 169 -19.90 -3.92 16.22
N ARG A 170 -20.68 -3.00 15.63
CA ARG A 170 -21.67 -2.21 16.40
C ARG A 170 -23.04 -2.88 16.58
N GLU A 171 -23.18 -4.17 16.31
CA GLU A 171 -24.41 -4.93 16.57
C GLU A 171 -24.37 -5.80 17.84
N LYS A 172 -23.29 -5.77 18.65
CA LYS A 172 -23.18 -6.60 19.87
C LYS A 172 -22.95 -5.87 21.20
N GLU A 173 -23.07 -4.54 21.26
CA GLU A 173 -22.90 -3.77 22.51
C GLU A 173 -24.12 -2.92 22.90
N PHE A 174 -25.34 -3.38 22.58
CA PHE A 174 -26.57 -2.86 23.21
C PHE A 174 -27.45 -4.00 23.74
N ILE A 175 -26.86 -4.94 24.48
CA ILE A 175 -27.58 -5.71 25.50
C ILE A 175 -26.63 -5.95 26.68
N ARG A 176 -26.65 -5.03 27.65
CA ARG A 176 -26.71 -5.30 29.09
C ARG A 176 -26.86 -4.01 29.87
#